data_AF-A0A915Q2X0-F1
#
_entry.id   AF-A0A915Q2X0-F1
#
_cell.length_a   1.000
_cell.length_b   1.000
_cell.length_c   1.000
_cell.angle_alpha   90.00
_cell.angle_beta   90.00
_cell.angle_gamma   90.00
#
_symmetry.space_group_name_H-M   'P 1'
#
loop_
_entity.id
_entity.type
_entity.pdbx_description
1 polymer ?
#
loop_
_entity_poly.entity_id
_entity_poly.type
_entity_poly.pdbx_seq_one_letter_code
_entity_poly.pdbx_strand_id
1 'polypeptide(L)'
;MERFFEILVLSSFAALIQGDETGYSRQLMLGKTLMGGSSPTLMQHSPADEIFRACCSAERISGYCTDELCSISKIALMTADKFVSTGMQCGKELRKIFGCAVEGKDQTGCCAAKQVPADCYDYCSGEAKLDLRNPKFTCLVYSAPILECLKANLSPE
;
A
#
# COMPACT_ATOMS: atom_id res chain seq x y z
N MET A 1 1.62 54.54 -35.06
CA MET A 1 0.97 53.22 -35.25
C MET A 1 2.02 52.10 -35.34
N GLU A 2 3.09 52.16 -34.52
CA GLU A 2 4.20 51.17 -34.57
C GLU A 2 4.75 50.81 -33.17
N ARG A 3 4.09 51.24 -32.08
CA ARG A 3 4.50 50.90 -30.70
C ARG A 3 3.49 50.04 -29.94
N PHE A 4 2.37 49.69 -30.56
CA PHE A 4 1.35 48.81 -29.97
C PHE A 4 1.57 47.32 -30.30
N PHE A 5 2.39 47.00 -31.32
CA PHE A 5 2.61 45.63 -31.76
C PHE A 5 3.65 44.88 -30.91
N GLU A 6 4.61 45.58 -30.33
CA GLU A 6 5.67 45.03 -29.46
C GLU A 6 5.14 44.55 -28.09
N ILE A 7 4.08 45.18 -27.56
CA ILE A 7 3.57 44.85 -26.22
C ILE A 7 2.76 43.54 -26.23
N LEU A 8 2.06 43.23 -27.33
CA LEU A 8 1.26 42.00 -27.47
C LEU A 8 2.11 40.74 -27.67
N VAL A 9 3.32 40.89 -28.23
CA VAL A 9 4.24 39.76 -28.44
C VAL A 9 4.85 39.34 -27.10
N LEU A 10 5.19 40.28 -26.20
CA LEU A 10 5.76 39.96 -24.89
C LEU A 10 4.75 39.39 -23.88
N SER A 11 3.45 39.72 -23.99
CA SER A 11 2.41 39.13 -23.13
C SER A 11 1.99 37.72 -23.57
N SER A 12 2.34 37.30 -24.79
CA SER A 12 1.96 35.99 -25.34
C SER A 12 2.98 34.89 -25.01
N PHE A 13 4.20 35.23 -24.61
CA PHE A 13 5.22 34.25 -24.21
C PHE A 13 5.13 33.81 -22.74
N ALA A 14 4.34 34.48 -21.90
CA ALA A 14 4.15 34.08 -20.50
C ALA A 14 3.14 32.92 -20.31
N ALA A 15 2.40 32.54 -21.36
CA ALA A 15 1.30 31.58 -21.27
C ALA A 15 1.61 30.15 -21.79
N LEU A 16 2.89 29.81 -22.02
CA LEU A 16 3.27 28.52 -22.64
C LEU A 16 4.15 27.59 -21.81
N ILE A 17 4.36 27.83 -20.51
CA ILE A 17 5.00 26.81 -19.63
C ILE A 17 4.30 26.75 -18.27
N GLN A 18 3.02 26.39 -18.27
CA GLN A 18 2.41 25.67 -17.16
C GLN A 18 1.75 24.42 -17.72
N GLY A 19 2.59 23.48 -18.12
CA GLY A 19 2.18 22.10 -18.29
C GLY A 19 1.90 21.49 -16.92
N ASP A 20 0.64 21.55 -16.49
CA ASP A 20 0.12 20.76 -15.39
C ASP A 20 -0.12 19.31 -15.85
N GLU A 21 0.97 18.61 -16.17
CA GLU A 21 0.94 17.22 -16.67
C GLU A 21 2.13 16.39 -16.13
N THR A 22 2.68 16.71 -14.94
CA THR A 22 3.81 15.94 -14.39
C THR A 22 3.80 15.71 -12.87
N GLY A 23 2.63 15.74 -12.23
CA GLY A 23 2.48 15.25 -10.84
C GLY A 23 2.52 13.73 -10.72
N TYR A 24 2.11 12.99 -11.77
CA TYR A 24 1.98 11.53 -11.72
C TYR A 24 3.25 10.80 -12.19
N SER A 25 3.88 11.23 -13.29
CA SER A 25 5.06 10.54 -13.84
C SER A 25 6.34 10.71 -13.02
N ARG A 26 6.49 11.81 -12.26
CA ARG A 26 7.65 12.01 -11.38
C ARG A 26 7.59 11.15 -10.11
N GLN A 27 6.41 10.62 -9.80
CA GLN A 27 6.16 9.71 -8.68
C GLN A 27 6.74 8.31 -8.93
N LEU A 28 6.90 7.91 -10.21
CA LEU A 28 7.34 6.57 -10.58
C LEU A 28 8.86 6.34 -10.42
N MET A 29 9.65 7.40 -10.22
CA MET A 29 11.12 7.33 -10.18
C MET A 29 11.72 7.64 -8.79
N LEU A 30 10.88 7.88 -7.78
CA LEU A 30 11.31 7.97 -6.39
C LEU A 30 10.71 6.77 -5.67
N GLY A 31 11.55 5.85 -5.20
CA GLY A 31 11.16 4.69 -4.40
C GLY A 31 10.41 5.12 -3.14
N LYS A 32 9.11 5.39 -3.29
CA LYS A 32 8.21 5.63 -2.18
C LYS A 32 7.84 4.26 -1.63
N THR A 33 7.87 4.16 -0.30
CA THR A 33 7.16 3.12 0.44
C THR A 33 5.73 2.99 -0.08
N LEU A 34 5.08 1.86 0.18
CA LEU A 34 3.70 1.60 -0.22
C LEU A 34 2.84 2.88 -0.12
N MET A 35 2.21 3.25 -1.23
CA MET A 35 1.53 4.54 -1.43
C MET A 35 0.61 4.82 -0.24
N GLY A 36 1.03 5.74 0.64
CA GLY A 36 0.43 5.95 1.98
C GLY A 36 1.46 6.02 3.13
N GLY A 37 2.75 5.83 2.86
CA GLY A 37 3.84 5.82 3.86
C GLY A 37 4.19 7.15 4.53
N SER A 38 3.25 7.78 5.22
CA SER A 38 3.53 8.88 6.15
C SER A 38 3.16 8.57 7.61
N SER A 39 2.63 7.38 7.92
CA SER A 39 2.30 6.98 9.30
C SER A 39 3.56 6.38 9.99
N PRO A 40 4.28 7.14 10.84
CA PRO A 40 5.55 6.69 11.42
C PRO A 40 5.33 5.48 12.34
N THR A 41 4.15 5.40 12.94
CA THR A 41 3.73 4.34 13.84
C THR A 41 3.65 2.99 13.14
N LEU A 42 3.37 2.93 11.84
CA LEU A 42 3.31 1.65 11.10
C LEU A 42 4.69 1.02 10.95
N MET A 43 5.72 1.83 10.68
CA MET A 43 7.07 1.37 10.35
C MET A 43 7.88 0.88 11.57
N GLN A 44 7.40 1.12 12.78
CA GLN A 44 8.06 0.68 13.99
C GLN A 44 7.62 -0.72 14.40
N HIS A 45 8.60 -1.55 14.74
CA HIS A 45 8.39 -2.87 15.34
C HIS A 45 7.51 -2.77 16.59
N SER A 46 6.57 -3.70 16.73
CA SER A 46 5.54 -3.68 17.77
C SER A 46 5.09 -5.09 18.14
N PRO A 47 4.36 -5.28 19.26
CA PRO A 47 3.76 -6.58 19.60
C PRO A 47 2.90 -7.19 18.48
N ALA A 48 2.26 -6.34 17.67
CA ALA A 48 1.53 -6.77 16.49
C ALA A 48 2.38 -7.55 15.47
N ASP A 49 3.66 -7.19 15.30
CA ASP A 49 4.59 -7.92 14.43
C ASP A 49 4.89 -9.33 14.98
N GLU A 50 5.01 -9.45 16.30
CA GLU A 50 5.28 -10.72 16.97
C GLU A 50 4.09 -11.67 16.87
N ILE A 51 2.87 -11.17 17.14
CA ILE A 51 1.62 -11.95 17.02
C ILE A 51 1.40 -12.40 15.58
N PHE A 52 1.57 -11.48 14.62
CA PHE A 52 1.42 -11.80 13.21
C PHE A 52 2.42 -12.88 12.76
N ARG A 53 3.70 -12.73 13.13
CA ARG A 53 4.74 -13.71 12.80
C ARG A 53 4.53 -15.06 13.46
N ALA A 54 4.04 -15.09 14.70
CA ALA A 54 3.70 -16.31 15.42
C ALA A 54 2.60 -17.11 14.69
N CYS A 55 1.53 -16.44 14.23
CA CYS A 55 0.50 -17.08 13.41
C CYS A 55 1.08 -17.65 12.12
N CYS A 56 1.90 -16.87 11.39
CA CYS A 56 2.49 -17.36 10.15
C CYS A 56 3.36 -18.61 10.34
N SER A 57 4.08 -18.67 11.46
CA SER A 57 4.89 -19.83 11.82
C SER A 57 4.02 -21.06 12.10
N ALA A 58 2.88 -20.88 12.78
CA ALA A 58 1.92 -21.95 13.05
C ALA A 58 1.25 -22.47 11.76
N GLU A 59 0.96 -21.58 10.82
CA GLU A 59 0.40 -21.91 9.50
C GLU A 59 1.38 -22.58 8.52
N ARG A 60 2.64 -22.76 8.96
CA ARG A 60 3.75 -23.35 8.19
C ARG A 60 4.01 -22.63 6.87
N ILE A 61 3.98 -21.29 6.92
CA ILE A 61 4.37 -20.45 5.78
C ILE A 61 5.89 -20.57 5.59
N SER A 62 6.34 -20.53 4.33
CA SER A 62 7.76 -20.62 3.99
C SER A 62 8.59 -19.56 4.71
N GLY A 63 9.86 -19.87 5.01
CA GLY A 63 10.75 -18.95 5.73
C GLY A 63 10.88 -17.61 5.03
N TYR A 64 11.05 -17.61 3.71
CA TYR A 64 11.10 -16.40 2.89
C TYR A 64 9.85 -15.53 3.04
N CYS A 65 8.65 -16.13 2.90
CA CYS A 65 7.40 -15.38 2.98
C CYS A 65 7.06 -14.93 4.40
N THR A 66 7.43 -15.72 5.40
CA THR A 66 7.34 -15.33 6.81
C THR A 66 8.22 -14.12 7.09
N ASP A 67 9.46 -14.15 6.64
CA ASP A 67 10.40 -13.07 6.89
C ASP A 67 10.03 -11.79 6.15
N GLU A 68 9.49 -11.87 4.92
CA GLU A 68 9.17 -10.68 4.11
C GLU A 68 7.76 -10.10 4.36
N LEU A 69 6.76 -10.94 4.63
CA LEU A 69 5.34 -10.53 4.65
C LEU A 69 4.63 -10.72 6.00
N CYS A 70 5.23 -11.37 7.00
CA CYS A 70 4.59 -11.56 8.31
C CYS A 70 5.07 -10.56 9.35
N SER A 71 5.15 -9.29 8.95
CA SER A 71 5.44 -8.15 9.81
C SER A 71 4.80 -6.90 9.20
N ILE A 72 3.96 -6.23 9.98
CA ILE A 72 3.32 -4.98 9.58
C ILE A 72 4.38 -3.90 9.34
N SER A 73 5.34 -3.79 10.25
CA SER A 73 6.42 -2.79 10.15
C SER A 73 7.31 -3.02 8.93
N LYS A 74 7.62 -4.27 8.61
CA LYS A 74 8.38 -4.61 7.40
C LYS A 74 7.61 -4.33 6.13
N ILE A 75 6.32 -4.70 6.06
CA ILE A 75 5.47 -4.39 4.90
C ILE A 75 5.36 -2.87 4.72
N ALA A 76 5.16 -2.10 5.79
CA ALA A 76 5.06 -0.64 5.74
C ALA A 76 6.34 0.03 5.19
N LEU A 77 7.49 -0.61 5.33
CA LEU A 77 8.78 -0.15 4.80
C LEU A 77 9.03 -0.59 3.34
N MET A 78 8.24 -1.51 2.80
CA MET A 78 8.40 -1.95 1.42
C MET A 78 7.99 -0.88 0.42
N THR A 79 8.64 -0.87 -0.73
CA THR A 79 8.14 -0.20 -1.93
C THR A 79 7.03 -1.03 -2.59
N ALA A 80 6.21 -0.39 -3.44
CA ALA A 80 5.12 -1.08 -4.12
C ALA A 80 5.60 -2.23 -5.02
N ASP A 81 6.69 -2.03 -5.76
CA ASP A 81 7.30 -3.05 -6.62
C ASP A 81 7.86 -4.24 -5.81
N LYS A 82 8.47 -3.96 -4.65
CA LYS A 82 8.96 -4.99 -3.74
C LYS A 82 7.80 -5.80 -3.17
N PHE A 83 6.74 -5.14 -2.70
CA PHE A 83 5.55 -5.83 -2.19
C PHE A 83 4.89 -6.71 -3.25
N VAL A 84 4.71 -6.19 -4.47
CA VAL A 84 4.13 -6.95 -5.59
C VAL A 84 4.99 -8.17 -5.95
N SER A 85 6.30 -7.97 -6.12
CA SER A 85 7.21 -9.07 -6.50
C SER A 85 7.33 -10.14 -5.42
N THR A 86 7.37 -9.76 -4.14
CA THR A 86 7.33 -10.71 -3.01
C THR A 86 5.97 -11.40 -2.94
N GLY A 87 4.86 -10.69 -3.15
CA GLY A 87 3.51 -11.28 -3.17
C GLY A 87 3.35 -12.32 -4.28
N MET A 88 3.92 -12.08 -5.47
CA MET A 88 3.95 -13.08 -6.55
C MET A 88 4.72 -14.34 -6.16
N GLN A 89 5.88 -14.20 -5.50
CA GLN A 89 6.67 -15.34 -5.02
C GLN A 89 5.93 -16.13 -3.94
N CYS A 90 5.20 -15.44 -3.06
CA CYS A 90 4.43 -16.02 -1.96
C CYS A 90 3.00 -16.43 -2.36
N GLY A 91 2.63 -16.39 -3.64
CA GLY A 91 1.23 -16.39 -4.10
C GLY A 91 0.32 -17.49 -3.51
N LYS A 92 0.85 -18.69 -3.28
CA LYS A 92 0.10 -19.82 -2.69
C LYS A 92 -0.15 -19.67 -1.19
N GLU A 93 0.64 -18.84 -0.53
CA GLU A 93 0.65 -18.62 0.91
C GLU A 93 -0.07 -17.32 1.30
N LEU A 94 -0.31 -16.41 0.34
CA LEU A 94 -0.92 -15.11 0.59
C LEU A 94 -2.22 -15.19 1.40
N ARG A 95 -3.12 -16.12 1.08
CA ARG A 95 -4.37 -16.27 1.83
C ARG A 95 -4.14 -16.59 3.30
N LYS A 96 -3.13 -17.42 3.60
CA LYS A 96 -2.75 -17.72 4.99
C LYS A 96 -2.11 -16.50 5.67
N ILE A 97 -1.25 -15.77 4.94
CA ILE A 97 -0.62 -14.55 5.43
C ILE A 97 -1.69 -13.52 5.81
N PHE A 98 -2.62 -13.22 4.90
CA PHE A 98 -3.69 -12.26 5.17
C PHE A 98 -4.67 -12.78 6.23
N GLY A 99 -4.95 -14.08 6.28
CA GLY A 99 -5.71 -14.70 7.38
C GLY A 99 -5.04 -14.51 8.75
N CYS A 100 -3.71 -14.60 8.81
CA CYS A 100 -2.96 -14.31 10.03
C CYS A 100 -2.96 -12.81 10.39
N ALA A 101 -2.91 -11.93 9.39
CA ALA A 101 -2.88 -10.48 9.61
C ALA A 101 -4.18 -9.95 10.25
N VAL A 102 -5.30 -10.65 10.04
CA VAL A 102 -6.61 -10.32 10.64
C VAL A 102 -6.87 -11.02 11.97
N GLU A 103 -5.97 -11.89 12.44
CA GLU A 103 -6.09 -12.64 13.70
C GLU A 103 -7.48 -13.27 13.92
N GLY A 104 -8.08 -13.83 12.87
CA GLY A 104 -9.40 -14.44 12.92
C GLY A 104 -10.59 -13.46 13.05
N LYS A 105 -10.36 -12.15 12.97
CA LYS A 105 -11.40 -11.11 13.04
C LYS A 105 -11.43 -10.26 11.77
N ASP A 106 -12.55 -10.28 11.08
CA ASP A 106 -12.77 -9.47 9.88
C ASP A 106 -12.65 -7.95 10.17
N GLN A 107 -11.74 -7.27 9.46
CA GLN A 107 -11.48 -5.83 9.58
C GLN A 107 -12.18 -4.98 8.51
N THR A 108 -13.07 -5.55 7.70
CA THR A 108 -13.85 -4.82 6.68
C THR A 108 -14.55 -3.58 7.22
N GLY A 109 -15.09 -3.63 8.44
CA GLY A 109 -15.70 -2.48 9.10
C GLY A 109 -14.71 -1.33 9.35
N CYS A 110 -13.48 -1.64 9.77
CA CYS A 110 -12.42 -0.65 9.93
C CYS A 110 -11.98 -0.07 8.57
N CYS A 111 -11.81 -0.94 7.56
CA CYS A 111 -11.45 -0.53 6.21
C CYS A 111 -12.52 0.37 5.57
N ALA A 112 -13.80 0.04 5.74
CA ALA A 112 -14.91 0.87 5.29
C ALA A 112 -14.89 2.25 5.94
N ALA A 113 -14.66 2.33 7.26
CA ALA A 113 -14.54 3.59 7.99
C ALA A 113 -13.36 4.45 7.51
N LYS A 114 -12.28 3.80 7.03
CA LYS A 114 -11.11 4.45 6.41
C LYS A 114 -11.22 4.64 4.90
N GLN A 115 -12.42 4.53 4.33
CA GLN A 115 -12.71 4.78 2.91
C GLN A 115 -11.97 3.84 1.94
N VAL A 116 -11.59 2.64 2.40
CA VAL A 116 -11.09 1.60 1.50
C VAL A 116 -12.25 1.10 0.63
N PRO A 117 -12.09 1.01 -0.71
CA PRO A 117 -13.13 0.50 -1.60
C PRO A 117 -13.47 -0.96 -1.30
N ALA A 118 -14.74 -1.34 -1.48
CA ALA A 118 -15.22 -2.70 -1.27
C ALA A 118 -14.44 -3.74 -2.11
N ASP A 119 -13.98 -3.34 -3.30
CA ASP A 119 -13.15 -4.17 -4.17
C ASP A 119 -11.80 -4.60 -3.57
N CYS A 120 -11.37 -3.96 -2.48
CA CYS A 120 -10.13 -4.23 -1.75
C CYS A 120 -10.38 -4.91 -0.39
N TYR A 121 -11.63 -5.26 -0.06
CA TYR A 121 -11.97 -5.83 1.25
C TYR A 121 -11.36 -7.20 1.53
N ASP A 122 -10.97 -7.96 0.51
CA ASP A 122 -10.27 -9.23 0.70
C ASP A 122 -8.97 -9.06 1.50
N TYR A 123 -8.31 -7.90 1.42
CA TYR A 123 -7.11 -7.59 2.22
C TYR A 123 -7.43 -7.31 3.70
N CYS A 124 -8.68 -6.96 4.01
CA CYS A 124 -9.16 -6.63 5.35
C CYS A 124 -9.90 -7.81 6.01
N SER A 125 -10.50 -8.68 5.21
CA SER A 125 -11.18 -9.90 5.69
C SER A 125 -10.23 -11.09 5.85
N GLY A 126 -9.00 -10.98 5.31
CA GLY A 126 -8.00 -12.06 5.36
C GLY A 126 -8.09 -13.02 4.18
N GLU A 127 -8.95 -12.75 3.20
CA GLU A 127 -9.24 -13.64 2.07
C GLU A 127 -8.43 -13.31 0.80
N ALA A 128 -7.57 -12.30 0.87
CA ALA A 128 -6.74 -11.87 -0.23
C ALA A 128 -5.82 -12.99 -0.74
N LYS A 129 -5.83 -13.16 -2.07
CA LYS A 129 -5.09 -14.18 -2.80
C LYS A 129 -4.47 -13.58 -4.05
N LEU A 130 -3.47 -14.26 -4.60
CA LEU A 130 -2.93 -13.89 -5.90
C LEU A 130 -3.95 -14.22 -6.99
N ASP A 131 -4.51 -13.19 -7.62
CA ASP A 131 -5.34 -13.32 -8.82
C ASP A 131 -4.56 -12.79 -10.03
N LEU A 132 -4.08 -13.71 -10.87
CA LEU A 132 -3.34 -13.37 -12.09
C LEU A 132 -4.25 -12.87 -13.22
N ARG A 133 -5.56 -13.13 -13.15
CA ARG A 133 -6.53 -12.69 -14.17
C ARG A 133 -6.99 -11.26 -13.89
N ASN A 134 -7.15 -10.93 -12.62
CA ASN A 134 -7.58 -9.60 -12.18
C ASN A 134 -6.75 -9.12 -10.98
N PRO A 135 -5.47 -8.75 -11.20
CA PRO A 135 -4.62 -8.29 -10.11
C PRO A 135 -5.11 -6.95 -9.57
N LYS A 136 -5.34 -6.89 -8.26
CA LYS A 136 -5.90 -5.73 -7.56
C LYS A 136 -4.83 -4.66 -7.25
N PHE A 137 -4.02 -4.27 -8.23
CA PHE A 137 -2.93 -3.28 -8.03
C PHE A 137 -3.44 -1.91 -7.57
N THR A 138 -4.67 -1.55 -7.94
CA THR A 138 -5.34 -0.33 -7.48
C THR A 138 -5.54 -0.29 -5.97
N CYS A 139 -5.53 -1.44 -5.27
CA CYS A 139 -5.64 -1.49 -3.82
C CYS A 139 -4.35 -1.08 -3.09
N LEU A 140 -3.20 -0.99 -3.78
CA LEU A 140 -1.92 -0.60 -3.17
C LEU A 140 -1.94 0.82 -2.60
N VAL A 141 -2.76 1.72 -3.16
CA VAL A 141 -2.92 3.10 -2.65
C VAL A 141 -3.66 3.15 -1.31
N TYR A 142 -4.32 2.06 -0.92
CA TYR A 142 -5.01 1.90 0.36
C TYR A 142 -4.20 1.05 1.36
N SER A 143 -2.95 0.74 1.04
CA SER A 143 -2.08 -0.08 1.90
C SER A 143 -1.94 0.49 3.31
N ALA A 144 -1.71 1.80 3.47
CA ALA A 144 -1.59 2.43 4.78
C ALA A 144 -2.86 2.27 5.65
N PRO A 145 -4.07 2.68 5.22
CA PRO A 145 -5.27 2.48 6.04
C PRO A 145 -5.59 1.00 6.31
N ILE A 146 -5.28 0.10 5.38
CA ILE A 146 -5.42 -1.35 5.60
C ILE A 146 -4.46 -1.82 6.70
N LEU A 147 -3.17 -1.49 6.61
CA LEU A 147 -2.17 -1.87 7.61
C LEU A 147 -2.46 -1.28 8.99
N GLU A 148 -3.05 -0.08 9.07
CA GLU A 148 -3.49 0.51 10.34
C GLU A 148 -4.59 -0.32 11.00
N CYS A 149 -5.57 -0.78 10.24
CA CYS A 149 -6.63 -1.66 10.75
C CYS A 149 -6.07 -3.00 11.23
N LEU A 150 -5.19 -3.62 10.43
CA LEU A 150 -4.55 -4.89 10.80
C LEU A 150 -3.68 -4.73 12.06
N LYS A 151 -2.87 -3.67 12.14
CA LYS A 151 -2.02 -3.39 13.31
C LYS A 151 -2.82 -3.19 14.58
N ALA A 152 -3.91 -2.43 14.50
CA ALA A 152 -4.78 -2.17 15.64
C ALA A 152 -5.44 -3.45 16.14
N ASN A 153 -5.81 -4.35 15.24
CA ASN A 153 -6.37 -5.65 15.60
C ASN A 153 -5.36 -6.55 16.33
N LEU A 154 -4.11 -6.53 15.89
CA LEU A 154 -3.01 -7.35 16.44
C LEU A 154 -2.36 -6.78 17.70
N SER A 155 -2.81 -5.62 18.19
CA SER A 155 -2.21 -4.95 19.36
C SER A 155 -3.10 -5.19 20.58
N PRO A 156 -2.72 -6.07 21.53
CA PRO A 156 -3.50 -6.30 22.73
C PRO A 156 -3.56 -5.03 23.59
N GLU A 157 -4.75 -4.73 24.14
CA GLU A 157 -4.98 -3.63 25.09
C GLU A 157 -4.29 -3.87 26.44
#